data_AF-A0A525JLI7-F1
#
_entry.id   AF-A0A525JLI7-F1
#
_cell.length_a   1.000
_cell.length_b   1.000
_cell.length_c   1.000
_cell.angle_alpha   90.00
_cell.angle_beta   90.00
_cell.angle_gamma   90.00
#
_symmetry.space_group_name_H-M   'P 1'
#
loop_
_entity.id
_entity.type
_entity.pdbx_description
1 polymer ?
#
loop_
_entity_poly.entity_id
_entity_poly.type
_entity_poly.pdbx_seq_one_letter_code
_entity_poly.pdbx_strand_id
1 'polypeptide(L)'
;MDETNDQLRWEVTAVAQPAEAGSAIVKVRGRNAMTPEIEFDMVVDWPAGAERADVEGRALVILSLLFKELAAECERVAGERFERG
;
A
#
# COMPACT_ATOMS: atom_id res chain seq x y z
N MET A 1 22.07 -15.60 8.84
CA MET A 1 20.76 -14.93 8.79
C MET A 1 21.06 -13.47 8.74
N ASP A 2 20.60 -12.79 7.69
CA ASP A 2 21.00 -11.43 7.37
C ASP A 2 20.14 -10.46 8.21
N GLU A 3 20.56 -10.22 9.46
CA GLU A 3 19.82 -9.43 10.47
C GLU A 3 19.46 -8.02 9.97
N THR A 4 20.20 -7.51 8.98
CA THR A 4 19.96 -6.20 8.36
C THR A 4 18.65 -6.15 7.57
N ASN A 5 18.13 -7.28 7.07
CA ASN A 5 16.94 -7.31 6.23
C ASN A 5 15.63 -7.42 7.05
N ASP A 6 15.68 -7.96 8.26
CA ASP A 6 14.49 -8.12 9.10
C ASP A 6 13.92 -6.77 9.57
N GLN A 7 14.77 -5.74 9.72
CA GLN A 7 14.31 -4.40 10.10
C GLN A 7 13.47 -3.72 9.00
N LEU A 8 13.72 -4.07 7.74
CA LEU A 8 13.02 -3.53 6.57
C LEU A 8 11.83 -4.41 6.14
N ARG A 9 11.68 -5.60 6.72
CA ARG A 9 10.60 -6.52 6.40
C ARG A 9 9.26 -5.94 6.86
N TRP A 10 8.36 -5.74 5.90
CA TRP A 10 7.02 -5.24 6.17
C TRP A 10 6.07 -6.37 6.53
N GLU A 11 5.29 -6.15 7.58
CA GLU A 11 4.04 -6.86 7.84
C GLU A 11 2.91 -6.02 7.26
N VAL A 12 2.08 -6.63 6.41
CA VAL A 12 0.97 -5.94 5.74
C VAL A 12 -0.33 -6.71 5.97
N THR A 13 -1.38 -5.99 6.33
CA THR A 13 -2.75 -6.51 6.40
C THR A 13 -3.67 -5.66 5.54
N ALA A 14 -4.69 -6.26 4.95
CA ALA A 14 -5.72 -5.59 4.18
C ALA A 14 -7.07 -6.09 4.66
N VAL A 15 -8.00 -5.17 4.93
CA VAL A 15 -9.36 -5.52 5.36
C VAL A 15 -10.36 -4.75 4.51
N ALA A 16 -11.13 -5.46 3.70
CA ALA A 16 -12.20 -4.84 2.90
C ALA A 16 -13.47 -4.62 3.73
N GLN A 17 -14.11 -3.48 3.56
CA GLN A 17 -15.42 -3.17 4.11
C GLN A 17 -16.33 -2.75 2.95
N PRO A 18 -17.57 -3.28 2.87
CA PRO A 18 -18.50 -2.83 1.84
C PRO A 18 -18.71 -1.31 1.92
N ALA A 19 -18.71 -0.65 0.77
CA ALA A 19 -19.01 0.77 0.63
C ALA A 19 -20.22 0.95 -0.31
N GLU A 20 -20.40 2.14 -0.88
CA GLU A 20 -21.54 2.43 -1.76
C GLU A 20 -21.56 1.50 -3.00
N ALA A 21 -22.77 1.20 -3.47
CA ALA A 21 -23.12 0.45 -4.68
C ALA A 21 -21.95 -0.23 -5.46
N GLY A 22 -21.55 -1.43 -5.03
CA GLY A 22 -20.57 -2.25 -5.76
C GLY A 22 -19.12 -1.84 -5.54
N SER A 23 -18.81 -1.10 -4.48
CA SER A 23 -17.45 -0.76 -4.07
C SER A 23 -17.11 -1.26 -2.67
N ALA A 24 -15.82 -1.26 -2.34
CA ALA A 24 -15.26 -1.51 -1.03
C ALA A 24 -14.35 -0.35 -0.62
N ILE A 25 -14.31 -0.05 0.67
CA ILE A 25 -13.14 0.60 1.27
C ILE A 25 -12.24 -0.51 1.80
N VAL A 26 -11.02 -0.62 1.30
CA VAL A 26 -9.99 -1.51 1.80
C VAL A 26 -9.01 -0.72 2.65
N LYS A 27 -8.96 -1.05 3.94
CA LYS A 27 -7.96 -0.52 4.87
C LYS A 27 -6.70 -1.36 4.78
N VAL A 28 -5.62 -0.81 4.26
CA VAL A 28 -4.31 -1.46 4.20
C VAL A 28 -3.43 -0.89 5.29
N ARG A 29 -2.94 -1.75 6.20
CA ARG A 29 -2.01 -1.38 7.26
C ARG A 29 -0.66 -2.04 7.03
N GLY A 30 0.40 -1.25 7.08
CA GLY A 30 1.77 -1.71 7.00
C GLY A 30 2.55 -1.31 8.25
N ARG A 31 3.44 -2.17 8.72
CA ARG A 31 4.43 -1.84 9.76
C ARG A 31 5.74 -2.57 9.53
N ASN A 32 6.84 -1.99 10.03
CA ASN A 32 8.13 -2.66 10.15
C ASN A 32 8.88 -2.13 11.39
N ALA A 33 10.10 -2.60 11.63
CA ALA A 33 10.86 -2.21 12.83
C ALA A 33 11.16 -0.69 12.89
N MET A 34 11.20 -0.01 11.74
CA MET A 34 11.52 1.42 11.63
C MET A 34 10.28 2.31 11.53
N THR A 35 9.16 1.76 11.07
CA THR A 35 7.90 2.48 10.81
C THR A 35 6.79 1.81 11.62
N PRO A 36 6.37 2.42 12.75
CA PRO A 36 5.50 1.76 13.71
C PRO A 36 4.13 1.37 13.13
N GLU A 37 3.53 2.22 12.29
CA GLU A 37 2.33 1.90 11.50
C GLU A 37 2.09 2.95 10.40
N ILE A 38 1.63 2.49 9.23
CA ILE A 38 1.04 3.31 8.17
C ILE A 38 -0.31 2.71 7.76
N GLU A 39 -1.31 3.54 7.53
CA GLU A 39 -2.66 3.12 7.08
C GLU A 39 -3.05 3.85 5.80
N PHE A 40 -3.63 3.10 4.86
CA PHE A 40 -4.20 3.62 3.61
C PHE A 40 -5.62 3.10 3.44
N ASP A 41 -6.56 4.02 3.26
CA ASP A 41 -7.93 3.70 2.89
C ASP A 41 -8.06 3.80 1.37
N MET A 42 -8.35 2.68 0.73
CA MET A 42 -8.47 2.59 -0.73
C MET A 42 -9.91 2.26 -1.12
N VAL A 43 -10.47 3.04 -2.04
CA VAL A 43 -11.74 2.68 -2.68
C VAL A 43 -11.44 1.78 -3.88
N VAL A 44 -12.04 0.59 -3.90
CA VAL A 44 -11.88 -0.39 -4.99
C VAL A 44 -13.24 -0.97 -5.37
N ASP A 45 -13.34 -1.49 -6.59
CA ASP A 45 -14.55 -2.17 -7.03
C ASP A 45 -14.77 -3.49 -6.27
N TRP A 46 -16.01 -3.71 -5.83
CA TRP A 46 -16.51 -4.96 -5.26
C TRP A 46 -17.69 -5.47 -6.10
N PRO A 47 -17.42 -6.16 -7.21
CA PRO A 47 -18.46 -6.77 -8.03
C PRO A 47 -19.29 -7.78 -7.23
N ALA A 48 -20.58 -7.89 -7.55
CA ALA A 48 -21.45 -8.88 -6.95
C ALA A 48 -20.87 -10.30 -7.14
N GLY A 49 -20.79 -11.06 -6.04
CA GLY A 49 -20.25 -12.42 -6.04
C GLY A 49 -18.71 -12.51 -5.94
N ALA A 50 -17.98 -11.39 -5.93
CA ALA A 50 -16.54 -11.41 -5.69
C ALA A 50 -16.22 -11.71 -4.22
N GLU A 51 -15.24 -12.58 -3.98
CA GLU A 51 -14.80 -12.89 -2.62
C GLU A 51 -14.02 -11.72 -2.01
N ARG A 52 -14.17 -11.58 -0.69
CA ARG A 52 -13.47 -10.54 0.09
C ARG A 52 -11.95 -10.60 -0.10
N ALA A 53 -11.38 -11.81 -0.06
CA ALA A 53 -9.95 -12.01 -0.23
C ALA A 53 -9.44 -11.53 -1.61
N ASP A 54 -10.25 -11.69 -2.67
CA ASP A 54 -9.90 -11.21 -4.00
C ASP A 54 -9.93 -9.68 -4.09
N VAL A 55 -10.87 -9.03 -3.38
CA VAL A 55 -10.94 -7.56 -3.27
C VAL A 55 -9.71 -7.03 -2.52
N GLU A 56 -9.36 -7.65 -1.39
CA GLU A 56 -8.18 -7.29 -0.58
C GLU A 56 -6.88 -7.49 -1.37
N GLY A 57 -6.73 -8.63 -2.05
CA GLY A 57 -5.57 -8.93 -2.89
C GLY A 57 -5.40 -7.91 -4.04
N ARG A 58 -6.49 -7.53 -4.71
CA ARG A 58 -6.46 -6.47 -5.74
C ARG A 58 -6.04 -5.13 -5.18
N ALA A 59 -6.55 -4.74 -4.02
CA ALA A 59 -6.15 -3.49 -3.38
C ALA A 59 -4.64 -3.48 -3.07
N LEU A 60 -4.08 -4.58 -2.57
CA LEU A 60 -2.64 -4.72 -2.34
C LEU A 60 -1.81 -4.59 -3.64
N VAL A 61 -2.27 -5.18 -4.74
CA VAL A 61 -1.61 -5.04 -6.04
C VAL A 61 -1.64 -3.59 -6.51
N ILE A 62 -2.80 -2.93 -6.45
CA ILE A 62 -2.95 -1.51 -6.82
C ILE A 62 -2.03 -0.64 -5.96
N LEU A 63 -2.02 -0.84 -4.64
CA LEU A 63 -1.16 -0.08 -3.73
C LEU A 63 0.32 -0.26 -4.06
N SER A 64 0.74 -1.49 -4.40
CA SER A 64 2.13 -1.76 -4.78
C SER A 64 2.57 -0.99 -6.03
N LEU A 65 1.66 -0.80 -7.00
CA LEU A 65 1.93 0.00 -8.20
C LEU A 65 2.00 1.48 -7.85
N LEU A 66 1.05 1.99 -7.06
CA LEU A 66 1.05 3.37 -6.59
C LEU A 66 2.33 3.72 -5.82
N PHE A 67 2.84 2.81 -4.99
CA PHE A 67 4.10 3.05 -4.28
C PHE A 67 5.34 3.02 -5.18
N LYS A 68 5.34 2.23 -6.26
CA LYS A 68 6.45 2.30 -7.23
C LYS A 68 6.49 3.67 -7.92
N GLU A 69 5.33 4.17 -8.34
CA GLU A 69 5.22 5.50 -8.94
C GLU A 69 5.57 6.61 -7.93
N LEU A 70 5.08 6.50 -6.70
CA LEU A 70 5.40 7.45 -5.63
C LEU A 70 6.89 7.44 -5.28
N ALA A 71 7.52 6.27 -5.23
CA ALA A 71 8.96 6.15 -4.99
C ALA A 71 9.76 6.83 -6.11
N ALA A 72 9.40 6.57 -7.37
CA ALA A 72 10.03 7.22 -8.53
C ALA A 72 9.87 8.76 -8.48
N GLU A 73 8.69 9.25 -8.10
CA GLU A 73 8.45 10.69 -7.97
C GLU A 73 9.24 11.31 -6.80
N CYS A 74 9.35 10.60 -5.66
CA CYS A 74 10.19 11.04 -4.55
C CYS A 74 11.66 11.15 -4.95
N GLU A 75 12.18 10.15 -5.68
CA GLU A 75 13.55 10.15 -6.20
C GLU A 75 13.78 11.33 -7.15
N ARG A 76 12.84 11.57 -8.07
CA ARG A 76 12.89 12.70 -9.00
C ARG A 76 12.94 14.04 -8.27
N VAL A 77 12.02 14.26 -7.31
CA VAL A 77 11.95 15.49 -6.51
C VAL A 77 13.20 15.67 -5.64
N ALA A 78 13.73 14.59 -5.06
CA ALA A 78 14.98 14.64 -4.31
C ALA A 78 16.17 15.02 -5.21
N GLY A 79 16.26 14.43 -6.40
CA GLY A 79 17.27 14.76 -7.41
C GLY A 79 17.27 16.24 -7.77
N GLU A 80 16.09 16.80 -8.09
CA GLU A 80 15.95 18.23 -8.38
C GLU A 80 16.41 19.14 -7.23
N ARG A 81 16.24 18.70 -5.98
CA ARG A 81 16.69 19.46 -4.81
C ARG A 81 18.20 19.41 -4.66
N PHE A 82 18.81 18.23 -4.81
CA PHE A 82 20.27 18.07 -4.74
C PHE A 82 20.99 18.86 -5.84
N GLU A 83 20.40 18.96 -7.03
CA GLU A 83 20.92 19.81 -8.11
C GLU A 83 20.86 21.31 -7.78
N ARG A 84 19.99 21.72 -6.85
CA ARG A 84 19.83 23.11 -6.41
C ARG A 84 20.66 23.46 -5.17
N GLY A 85 21.22 22.48 -4.44
CA GLY A 85 22.08 22.66 -3.26
C GLY A 85 21.50 22.03 -2.00
#